data_AF-A0A1L5BQ39-F1
#
_entry.id   AF-A0A1L5BQ39-F1
#
_cell.length_a   1.000
_cell.length_b   1.000
_cell.length_c   1.000
_cell.angle_alpha   90.00
_cell.angle_beta   90.00
_cell.angle_gamma   90.00
#
_symmetry.space_group_name_H-M   'P 1'
#
loop_
_entity.id
_entity.type
_entity.pdbx_description
1 polymer ?
#
loop_
_entity_poly.entity_id
_entity_poly.type
_entity_poly.pdbx_seq_one_letter_code
_entity_poly.pdbx_strand_id
1 'polypeptide(L)' 'MLAPGVFDQDDDGVVLLLRDTVDDGDEASVAAVRSSANVCPAAAIRLSATPKA' A
#
# COMPACT_ATOMS: atom_id res chain seq x y z
N MET A 1 -3.64 7.88 7.97
CA MET A 1 -3.43 7.04 6.77
C MET A 1 -1.98 6.55 6.76
N LEU A 2 -1.75 5.25 6.52
CA LEU A 2 -0.40 4.70 6.28
C LEU A 2 -0.15 4.64 4.76
N ALA A 3 1.08 4.92 4.31
CA ALA A 3 1.46 4.97 2.89
C ALA A 3 0.56 5.89 2.01
N PRO A 4 0.42 7.19 2.33
CA PRO A 4 -0.47 8.13 1.62
C PRO A 4 -0.11 8.37 0.14
N GLY A 5 1.07 7.95 -0.31
CA GLY A 5 1.45 7.96 -1.73
C GLY A 5 0.99 6.71 -2.51
N VAL A 6 0.48 5.70 -1.83
CA VAL A 6 0.10 4.40 -2.42
C VAL A 6 -1.39 4.16 -2.28
N PHE A 7 -1.94 4.57 -1.14
CA PHE A 7 -3.36 4.49 -0.84
C PHE A 7 -3.90 5.87 -0.50
N ASP A 8 -5.13 6.11 -0.93
CA ASP A 8 -5.95 7.20 -0.44
C ASP A 8 -7.15 6.64 0.32
N GLN A 9 -7.72 7.41 1.22
CA GLN A 9 -8.97 7.06 1.88
C GLN A 9 -9.91 8.24 1.75
N ASP A 10 -11.05 8.01 1.11
CA ASP A 10 -12.06 9.04 0.90
C ASP A 10 -12.85 9.33 2.20
N ASP A 11 -13.76 10.31 2.10
CA ASP A 11 -14.57 10.77 3.23
C ASP A 11 -15.55 9.68 3.75
N ASP A 12 -15.86 8.69 2.92
CA ASP A 12 -16.71 7.53 3.27
C ASP A 12 -15.88 6.38 3.89
N GLY A 13 -14.56 6.54 3.93
CA GLY A 13 -13.63 5.57 4.49
C GLY A 13 -13.26 4.42 3.54
N VAL A 14 -13.56 4.56 2.25
CA VAL A 14 -13.15 3.60 1.23
C VAL A 14 -11.69 3.85 0.87
N VAL A 15 -10.87 2.80 0.93
CA VAL A 15 -9.45 2.88 0.57
C VAL A 15 -9.29 2.67 -0.93
N LEU A 16 -8.74 3.66 -1.61
CA LEU A 16 -8.42 3.65 -3.03
C LEU A 16 -6.93 3.32 -3.24
N LEU A 17 -6.63 2.52 -4.27
CA LEU A 17 -5.27 2.23 -4.71
C LEU A 17 -4.81 3.32 -5.68
N LEU A 18 -3.84 4.14 -5.28
CA LEU A 18 -3.24 5.18 -6.12
C LEU A 18 -2.09 4.66 -6.97
N ARG A 19 -1.30 3.73 -6.42
CA ARG A 19 -0.15 3.11 -7.10
C ARG A 19 -0.15 1.62 -6.82
N ASP A 20 -0.10 0.80 -7.86
CA ASP A 20 -0.07 -0.66 -7.78
C ASP A 20 1.33 -1.22 -7.48
N THR A 21 2.34 -0.38 -7.65
CA THR A 21 3.75 -0.73 -7.53
C THR A 21 4.47 0.31 -6.67
N VAL A 22 5.41 -0.19 -5.87
CA VAL A 22 6.37 0.62 -5.12
C VAL A 22 7.78 0.12 -5.45
N ASP A 23 8.73 1.05 -5.55
CA ASP A 23 10.13 0.70 -5.77
C ASP A 23 10.69 0.01 -4.51
N ASP A 24 11.36 -1.13 -4.69
CA ASP A 24 11.92 -1.91 -3.59
C ASP A 24 13.17 -1.25 -2.97
N GLY A 25 13.79 -0.30 -3.68
CA GLY A 25 14.83 0.57 -3.16
C GLY A 25 14.31 1.68 -2.23
N ASP A 26 13.00 1.95 -2.21
CA ASP A 26 12.38 2.87 -1.26
C ASP A 26 11.89 2.11 -0.03
N GLU A 27 12.82 1.86 0.90
CA GLU A 27 12.55 1.11 2.13
C GLU A 27 11.41 1.71 2.96
N ALA A 28 11.26 3.04 2.95
CA ALA A 28 10.22 3.72 3.71
C ALA A 28 8.84 3.43 3.11
N SER A 29 8.70 3.53 1.79
CA SER A 29 7.47 3.17 1.08
C SER A 29 7.14 1.69 1.24
N VAL A 30 8.13 0.81 1.12
CA VAL A 30 7.96 -0.64 1.32
C VAL A 30 7.48 -0.95 2.74
N ALA A 31 8.12 -0.37 3.77
CA ALA A 31 7.72 -0.55 5.16
C ALA A 31 6.31 -0.03 5.44
N ALA A 32 5.95 1.11 4.86
CA ALA A 32 4.62 1.70 5.00
C ALA A 32 3.54 0.81 4.35
N VAL A 33 3.77 0.29 3.13
CA VAL A 33 2.85 -0.63 2.44
C VAL A 33 2.68 -1.94 3.20
N ARG A 34 3.78 -2.53 3.70
CA ARG A 34 3.72 -3.72 4.57
C ARG A 34 2.91 -3.48 5.84
N SER A 35 3.10 -2.31 6.46
CA SER A 35 2.33 -1.92 7.65
C SER A 35 0.84 -1.77 7.33
N SER A 36 0.49 -1.13 6.22
CA SER A 36 -0.91 -1.02 5.75
C SER A 36 -1.55 -2.40 5.55
N ALA A 37 -0.83 -3.35 4.93
CA ALA A 37 -1.33 -4.71 4.75
C ALA A 37 -1.58 -5.43 6.08
N ASN A 38 -0.69 -5.26 7.07
CA ASN A 38 -0.80 -5.90 8.38
C ASN A 38 -1.96 -5.37 9.23
N VAL A 39 -2.31 -4.08 9.11
CA VAL A 39 -3.38 -3.47 9.90
C VAL A 39 -4.74 -3.48 9.20
N CYS A 40 -4.81 -3.89 7.92
CA CYS A 40 -6.03 -3.91 7.12
C CYS A 40 -7.04 -4.94 7.68
N PRO A 41 -8.16 -4.51 8.31
CA PRO A 41 -9.08 -5.44 8.97
C PRO A 41 -9.75 -6.41 8.00
N ALA A 42 -10.03 -5.93 6.78
CA ALA A 42 -10.65 -6.71 5.72
C ALA A 42 -9.67 -7.65 4.99
N ALA A 43 -8.37 -7.56 5.29
CA ALA A 43 -7.31 -8.22 4.53
C ALA A 43 -7.45 -7.98 3.02
N ALA A 44 -7.77 -6.76 2.59
CA ALA A 44 -7.95 -6.42 1.17
C ALA A 44 -6.62 -6.18 0.44
N ILE A 45 -5.57 -5.77 1.16
CA ILE A 45 -4.26 -5.51 0.59
C ILE A 45 -3.50 -6.84 0.46
N ARG A 46 -2.96 -7.10 -0.74
CA ARG A 46 -2.13 -8.27 -1.06
C ARG A 46 -0.83 -7.77 -1.68
N LEU A 47 0.30 -8.33 -1.22
CA LEU A 47 1.62 -7.94 -1.71
C LEU A 47 2.21 -9.10 -2.52
N SER A 48 2.78 -8.77 -3.67
CA SER A 48 3.53 -9.69 -4.52
C SER A 48 4.80 -9.01 -4.99
N ALA A 49 5.91 -9.75 -5.03
CA ALA A 49 7.11 -9.28 -5.69
C ALA A 49 6.95 -9.49 -7.20
N THR A 50 6.81 -8.40 -7.95
CA THR A 50 6.85 -8.42 -9.41
C THR A 50 8.22 -7.93 -9.85
N PRO A 51 8.98 -8.71 -10.65
CA PRO A 51 10.25 -8.24 -11.19
C PRO A 51 10.05 -6.94 -11.97
N LYS A 52 10.90 -5.94 -11.71
CA LYS A 52 11.00 -4.74 -12.54
C LYS A 52 11.46 -5.20 -13.94
N ALA A 53 10.64 -4.95 -14.97
CA ALA A 53 10.95 -5.31 -16.36
C ALA A 53 12.18 -4.57 -16.88
#